data_AF-A0A5B8BYF4-F1
#
_entry.id   AF-A0A5B8BYF4-F1
#
_cell.length_a   1.000
_cell.length_b   1.000
_cell.length_c   1.000
_cell.angle_alpha   90.00
_cell.angle_beta   90.00
_cell.angle_gamma   90.00
#
_symmetry.space_group_name_H-M   'P 1'
#
loop_
_entity.id
_entity.type
_entity.pdbx_description
1 polymer ?
#
loop_
_entity_poly.entity_id
_entity_poly.type
_entity_poly.pdbx_seq_one_letter_code
_entity_poly.pdbx_strand_id
1 'polypeptide(L)'
;MGVLDRFEKGVEHIVSAAFAKAFRSEVKPVEITSALRREMDDRAAAVSRGRTVVPNEFVVALAPSDLEQIEQWGADTLADEMVGAATEHAASQRYSFVGPVEVSFEQDDELTTGRFQVRSASRRGAVAPATSSVASARHPIVDIDGQRYLLTGPVTVIGRGSEADIVVDDTGVSRRHLEIRVTPAGVIATDLGSTNGTFVEGHRIDAATLVDGNTITVGRTRILFWTGADEDDATDGGR
;
A
#
# COMPACT_ATOMS: atom_id res chain seq x y z
N MET A 1 21.10 -1.67 -4.21
CA MET A 1 21.31 -0.36 -4.87
C MET A 1 20.43 0.61 -4.12
N GLY A 2 21.06 1.48 -3.34
CA GLY A 2 20.49 1.98 -2.08
C GLY A 2 19.36 2.99 -2.23
N VAL A 3 18.51 3.05 -1.22
CA VAL A 3 17.50 4.08 -0.90
C VAL A 3 17.99 5.54 -1.01
N LEU A 4 19.30 5.76 -1.10
CA LEU A 4 19.92 7.07 -1.34
C LEU A 4 19.93 7.48 -2.83
N ASP A 5 19.95 6.53 -3.77
CA ASP A 5 20.10 6.81 -5.21
C ASP A 5 18.81 7.39 -5.83
N ARG A 6 17.64 7.05 -5.25
CA ARG A 6 16.35 7.62 -5.64
C ARG A 6 16.10 8.98 -5.00
N PHE A 7 16.63 9.22 -3.80
CA PHE A 7 16.63 10.54 -3.17
C PHE A 7 17.51 11.52 -3.98
N GLU A 8 18.63 11.07 -4.54
CA GLU A 8 19.52 11.89 -5.39
C GLU A 8 18.84 12.40 -6.66
N LYS A 9 17.94 11.62 -7.28
CA LYS A 9 17.27 12.01 -8.53
C LYS A 9 16.02 12.89 -8.32
N GLY A 10 15.38 12.83 -7.15
CA GLY A 10 14.26 13.71 -6.80
C GLY A 10 14.69 15.08 -6.27
N VAL A 11 15.89 15.16 -5.68
CA VAL A 11 16.40 16.37 -5.00
C VAL A 11 17.27 17.24 -5.92
N GLU A 12 17.54 16.81 -7.16
CA GLU A 12 18.40 17.55 -8.10
C GLU A 12 17.83 18.90 -8.55
N HIS A 13 16.56 19.23 -8.24
CA HIS A 13 15.95 20.52 -8.58
C HIS A 13 15.60 21.44 -7.41
N ILE A 14 15.72 21.02 -6.15
CA ILE A 14 15.37 21.86 -5.00
C ILE A 14 16.51 21.90 -3.98
N VAL A 15 17.49 22.75 -4.32
CA VAL A 15 18.29 23.59 -3.41
C VAL A 15 19.07 22.90 -2.29
N SER A 16 20.22 22.34 -2.63
CA SER A 16 21.30 21.97 -1.68
C SER A 16 21.87 23.16 -0.88
N ALA A 17 21.52 24.41 -1.22
CA ALA A 17 22.02 25.61 -0.57
C ALA A 17 21.21 26.07 0.66
N ALA A 18 19.96 25.59 0.83
CA ALA A 18 19.10 25.96 1.97
C ALA A 18 19.27 25.02 3.18
N PHE A 19 19.88 23.85 2.98
CA PHE A 19 19.95 22.74 3.94
C PHE A 19 20.99 22.89 5.08
N ALA A 20 21.82 23.94 5.10
CA ALA A 20 22.94 23.98 6.05
C ALA A 20 22.79 24.98 7.20
N LYS A 21 21.70 25.77 7.28
CA LYS A 21 21.66 26.93 8.20
C LYS A 21 20.50 27.02 9.21
N ALA A 22 19.50 26.13 9.20
CA ALA A 22 18.32 26.24 10.09
C ALA A 22 18.24 25.19 11.24
N PHE A 23 19.09 24.16 11.24
CA PHE A 23 18.92 22.93 12.04
C PHE A 23 19.30 23.01 13.54
N ARG A 24 18.62 23.83 14.36
CA ARG A 24 18.75 23.70 15.82
C ARG A 24 17.49 23.30 16.59
N SER A 25 16.30 23.38 15.98
CA SER A 25 15.05 23.16 16.72
C SER A 25 13.94 22.43 15.94
N GLU A 26 14.22 21.90 14.76
CA GLU A 26 13.19 21.44 13.82
C GLU A 26 13.14 19.91 13.73
N VAL A 27 11.94 19.36 13.54
CA VAL A 27 11.73 17.92 13.34
C VAL A 27 12.40 17.47 12.05
N LYS A 28 13.26 16.45 12.12
CA LYS A 28 13.94 15.92 10.93
C LYS A 28 13.12 14.78 10.29
N PRO A 29 12.95 14.75 8.96
CA PRO A 29 12.26 13.67 8.27
C PRO A 29 12.76 12.26 8.64
N VAL A 30 14.08 12.11 8.78
CA VAL A 30 14.70 10.82 9.15
C VAL A 30 14.33 10.34 10.56
N GLU A 31 14.03 11.27 11.47
CA GLU A 31 13.60 10.95 12.83
C GLU A 31 12.16 10.42 12.82
N ILE A 32 11.29 11.02 12.00
CA ILE A 32 9.91 10.55 11.80
C ILE A 32 9.93 9.15 11.18
N THR A 33 10.70 8.91 10.10
CA THR A 33 10.81 7.57 9.50
C THR A 33 11.30 6.52 10.50
N SER A 34 12.30 6.87 11.31
CA SER A 34 12.81 5.97 12.35
C SER A 34 11.76 5.67 13.41
N ALA A 35 10.95 6.66 13.79
CA ALA A 35 9.85 6.49 14.72
C ALA A 35 8.71 5.64 14.16
N LEU A 36 8.37 5.77 12.86
CA LEU A 36 7.40 4.90 12.19
C LEU A 36 7.85 3.43 12.24
N ARG A 37 9.11 3.16 11.88
CA ARG A 37 9.69 1.80 11.93
C ARG A 37 9.61 1.21 13.33
N ARG A 38 9.99 2.01 14.34
CA ARG A 38 9.88 1.62 15.74
C ARG A 38 8.44 1.34 16.15
N GLU A 39 7.49 2.19 15.79
CA GLU A 39 6.07 1.99 16.10
C GLU A 39 5.54 0.71 15.44
N MET A 40 5.98 0.39 14.22
CA MET A 40 5.66 -0.90 13.59
C MET A 40 6.21 -2.09 14.38
N ASP A 41 7.47 -2.03 14.80
CA ASP A 41 8.11 -3.08 15.59
C ASP A 41 7.41 -3.25 16.96
N ASP A 42 7.09 -2.15 17.64
CA ASP A 42 6.44 -2.14 18.95
C ASP A 42 4.99 -2.65 18.90
N ARG A 43 4.28 -2.44 17.77
CA ARG A 43 2.89 -2.88 17.55
C ARG A 43 2.76 -4.19 16.77
N ALA A 44 3.89 -4.82 16.43
CA ALA A 44 3.91 -6.08 15.71
C ALA A 44 3.20 -7.18 16.52
N ALA A 45 2.13 -7.74 15.97
CA ALA A 45 1.31 -8.76 16.60
C ALA A 45 1.34 -10.07 15.80
N ALA A 46 1.64 -11.19 16.45
CA ALA A 46 1.56 -12.50 15.82
C ALA A 46 0.08 -12.93 15.71
N VAL A 47 -0.39 -13.23 14.48
CA VAL A 47 -1.82 -13.56 14.25
C VAL A 47 -2.03 -15.01 13.80
N SER A 48 -1.10 -15.63 13.05
CA SER A 48 -1.19 -17.03 12.60
C SER A 48 0.18 -17.60 12.26
N ARG A 49 0.28 -18.93 12.03
CA ARG A 49 1.53 -19.71 11.81
C ARG A 49 2.51 -19.01 10.85
N GLY A 50 3.41 -18.19 11.40
CA GLY A 50 4.47 -17.52 10.66
C GLY A 50 4.17 -16.10 10.14
N ARG A 51 3.02 -15.49 10.45
CA ARG A 51 2.66 -14.14 9.99
C ARG A 51 2.53 -13.14 11.14
N THR A 52 3.45 -12.17 11.17
CA THR A 52 3.43 -11.03 12.08
C THR A 52 2.78 -9.85 11.37
N VAL A 53 1.77 -9.29 12.01
CA VAL A 53 0.95 -8.21 11.47
C VAL A 53 1.30 -6.89 12.13
N VAL A 54 1.34 -5.82 11.35
CA VAL A 54 1.64 -4.46 11.82
C VAL A 54 0.54 -3.46 11.41
N PRO A 55 0.44 -2.33 12.13
CA PRO A 55 -0.44 -1.22 11.74
C PRO A 55 -0.15 -0.72 10.33
N ASN A 56 -1.17 -0.19 9.68
CA ASN A 56 -1.11 0.30 8.30
C ASN A 56 -1.58 1.75 8.17
N GLU A 57 -2.11 2.37 9.23
CA GLU A 57 -2.41 3.81 9.26
C GLU A 57 -1.51 4.45 10.31
N PHE A 58 -0.76 5.48 9.90
CA PHE A 58 0.15 6.23 10.75
C PHE A 58 -0.19 7.71 10.68
N VAL A 59 -0.40 8.32 11.85
CA VAL A 59 -0.59 9.76 11.99
C VAL A 59 0.59 10.34 12.74
N VAL A 60 1.29 11.27 12.10
CA VAL A 60 2.41 12.00 12.69
C VAL A 60 1.86 13.34 13.21
N ALA A 61 1.65 13.40 14.52
CA ALA A 61 1.22 14.60 15.21
C ALA A 61 2.43 15.51 15.46
N LEU A 62 2.31 16.77 15.04
CA LEU A 62 3.39 17.77 15.02
C LEU A 62 2.95 19.07 15.69
N ALA A 63 3.89 19.80 16.26
CA ALA A 63 3.63 21.18 16.67
C ALA A 63 3.23 22.04 15.46
N PRO A 64 2.42 23.11 15.63
CA PRO A 64 1.94 23.93 14.52
C PRO A 64 3.06 24.44 13.61
N SER A 65 4.15 24.93 14.21
CA SER A 65 5.32 25.43 13.49
C SER A 65 6.05 24.38 12.65
N ASP A 66 6.03 23.11 13.07
CA ASP A 66 6.67 22.02 12.34
C ASP A 66 5.77 21.53 11.20
N LEU A 67 4.45 21.51 11.40
CA LEU A 67 3.48 21.16 10.36
C LEU A 67 3.52 22.18 9.22
N GLU A 68 3.49 23.48 9.52
CA GLU A 68 3.59 24.56 8.52
C GLU A 68 4.84 24.43 7.66
N GLN A 69 5.95 23.94 8.23
CA GLN A 69 7.17 23.68 7.47
C GLN A 69 7.07 22.46 6.57
N ILE A 70 6.50 21.36 7.07
CA ILE A 70 6.27 20.15 6.27
C ILE A 70 5.34 20.44 5.09
N GLU A 71 4.30 21.25 5.30
CA GLU A 71 3.42 21.72 4.22
C GLU A 71 4.20 22.53 3.17
N GLN A 72 5.13 23.39 3.57
CA GLN A 72 6.01 24.14 2.66
C GLN A 72 6.96 23.24 1.87
N TRP A 73 7.37 22.10 2.43
CA TRP A 73 8.23 21.11 1.76
C TRP A 73 7.45 20.16 0.84
N GLY A 74 6.12 20.09 0.99
CA GLY A 74 5.25 19.17 0.27
C GLY A 74 4.93 17.94 1.13
N ALA A 75 3.92 18.07 1.98
CA ALA A 75 3.49 17.04 2.92
C ALA A 75 3.15 15.71 2.22
N ASP A 76 2.50 15.75 1.06
CA ASP A 76 2.12 14.55 0.30
C ASP A 76 3.36 13.76 -0.16
N THR A 77 4.34 14.42 -0.77
CA THR A 77 5.61 13.79 -1.18
C THR A 77 6.35 13.17 0.00
N LEU A 78 6.35 13.87 1.14
CA LEU A 78 6.99 13.36 2.35
C LEU A 78 6.25 12.14 2.92
N ALA A 79 4.92 12.14 2.88
CA ALA A 79 4.10 11.00 3.28
C ALA A 79 4.38 9.79 2.38
N ASP A 80 4.45 9.97 1.05
CA ASP A 80 4.78 8.90 0.10
C ASP A 80 6.15 8.27 0.38
N GLU A 81 7.16 9.09 0.69
CA GLU A 81 8.49 8.60 1.07
C GLU A 81 8.44 7.77 2.37
N MET A 82 7.64 8.21 3.35
CA MET A 82 7.44 7.47 4.60
C MET A 82 6.70 6.15 4.38
N VAL A 83 5.68 6.14 3.52
CA VAL A 83 4.98 4.92 3.08
C VAL A 83 5.97 3.94 2.44
N GLY A 84 6.83 4.43 1.55
CA GLY A 84 7.89 3.63 0.94
C GLY A 84 8.84 3.04 1.97
N ALA A 85 9.31 3.85 2.93
CA ALA A 85 10.23 3.41 3.98
C ALA A 85 9.59 2.42 4.98
N ALA A 86 8.31 2.57 5.29
CA ALA A 86 7.54 1.63 6.10
C ALA A 86 7.35 0.29 5.38
N THR A 87 7.03 0.35 4.07
CA THR A 87 6.87 -0.85 3.24
C THR A 87 8.18 -1.65 3.13
N GLU A 88 9.30 -0.97 2.92
CA GLU A 88 10.62 -1.61 2.88
C GLU A 88 11.01 -2.23 4.23
N HIS A 89 10.71 -1.56 5.34
CA HIS A 89 10.95 -2.10 6.69
C HIS A 89 10.11 -3.34 6.95
N ALA A 90 8.81 -3.31 6.63
CA ALA A 90 7.94 -4.46 6.76
C ALA A 90 8.44 -5.65 5.93
N ALA A 91 8.85 -5.43 4.68
CA ALA A 91 9.40 -6.48 3.84
C ALA A 91 10.67 -7.10 4.46
N SER A 92 11.57 -6.25 4.99
CA SER A 92 12.82 -6.69 5.64
C SER A 92 12.57 -7.52 6.89
N GLN A 93 11.57 -7.13 7.70
CA GLN A 93 11.20 -7.80 8.94
C GLN A 93 10.17 -8.93 8.74
N ARG A 94 9.74 -9.18 7.50
CA ARG A 94 8.67 -10.13 7.12
C ARG A 94 7.34 -9.83 7.82
N TYR A 95 7.06 -8.55 8.04
CA TYR A 95 5.76 -8.10 8.52
C TYR A 95 4.75 -8.02 7.39
N SER A 96 3.48 -8.08 7.77
CA SER A 96 2.34 -7.89 6.89
C SER A 96 1.45 -6.78 7.40
N PHE A 97 1.06 -5.88 6.52
CA PHE A 97 0.01 -4.89 6.81
C PHE A 97 -1.37 -5.53 6.70
N VAL A 98 -2.35 -4.95 7.40
CA VAL A 98 -3.77 -5.36 7.33
C VAL A 98 -4.59 -4.55 6.33
N GLY A 99 -3.94 -3.66 5.59
CA GLY A 99 -4.56 -2.73 4.67
C GLY A 99 -3.50 -1.96 3.86
N PRO A 100 -3.90 -0.99 3.02
CA PRO A 100 -2.97 -0.04 2.42
C PRO A 100 -2.24 0.74 3.52
N VAL A 101 -0.98 1.08 3.25
CA VAL A 101 -0.17 1.86 4.18
C VAL A 101 -0.44 3.34 3.91
N GLU A 102 -0.97 4.03 4.90
CA GLU A 102 -1.25 5.46 4.85
C GLU A 102 -0.43 6.16 5.93
N VAL A 103 0.19 7.28 5.54
CA VAL A 103 0.87 8.19 6.46
C VAL A 103 0.26 9.57 6.27
N SER A 104 -0.17 10.19 7.36
CA SER A 104 -0.66 11.56 7.36
C SER A 104 0.02 12.39 8.44
N PHE A 105 -0.07 13.70 8.28
CA PHE A 105 0.44 14.67 9.24
C PHE A 105 -0.75 15.42 9.84
N GLU A 106 -0.73 15.60 11.16
CA GLU A 106 -1.76 16.34 11.88
C GLU A 106 -1.11 17.34 12.85
N GLN A 107 -1.81 18.44 13.10
CA GLN A 107 -1.41 19.44 14.09
C GLN A 107 -1.82 18.98 15.49
N ASP A 108 -0.91 19.13 16.45
CA ASP A 108 -1.17 18.97 17.87
C ASP A 108 -0.62 20.19 18.63
N ASP A 109 -1.53 21.04 19.11
CA ASP A 109 -1.22 22.28 19.80
C ASP A 109 -0.56 22.07 21.17
N GLU A 110 -0.61 20.85 21.72
CA GLU A 110 0.04 20.51 22.99
C GLU A 110 1.54 20.20 22.80
N LEU A 111 1.99 19.98 21.56
CA LEU A 111 3.38 19.67 21.25
C LEU A 111 4.24 20.93 21.11
N THR A 112 5.44 20.87 21.69
CA THR A 112 6.48 21.88 21.48
C THR A 112 7.23 21.63 20.18
N THR A 113 7.68 22.69 19.48
CA THR A 113 8.51 22.59 18.27
C THR A 113 9.68 21.61 18.44
N GLY A 114 9.91 20.77 17.43
CA GLY A 114 10.91 19.72 17.45
C GLY A 114 10.47 18.44 18.18
N ARG A 115 9.25 18.40 18.73
CA ARG A 115 8.62 17.19 19.24
C ARG A 115 7.50 16.76 18.32
N PHE A 116 7.37 15.44 18.18
CA PHE A 116 6.31 14.82 17.43
C PHE A 116 5.86 13.53 18.13
N GLN A 117 4.67 13.06 17.80
CA GLN A 117 4.17 11.76 18.22
C GLN A 117 3.72 10.98 16.99
N VAL A 118 3.97 9.67 16.98
CA VAL A 118 3.43 8.76 15.97
C VAL A 118 2.30 7.98 16.62
N ARG A 119 1.11 8.10 16.05
CA ARG A 119 -0.05 7.28 16.42
C ARG A 119 -0.27 6.27 15.30
N SER A 120 -0.57 5.04 15.67
CA SER A 120 -0.79 3.96 14.71
C SER A 120 -2.11 3.25 14.93
N ALA A 121 -2.75 2.88 13.83
CA ALA A 121 -3.96 2.06 13.83
C ALA A 121 -3.86 0.95 12.78
N SER A 122 -4.49 -0.19 13.08
CA SER A 122 -4.70 -1.24 12.10
C SER A 122 -6.10 -1.07 11.51
N ARG A 123 -6.20 -0.45 10.33
CA ARG A 123 -7.44 -0.45 9.56
C ARG A 123 -7.41 -1.59 8.56
N ARG A 124 -8.28 -2.58 8.79
CA ARG A 124 -8.56 -3.64 7.82
C ARG A 124 -9.12 -3.02 6.54
N GLY A 125 -8.28 -2.89 5.53
CA GLY A 125 -8.70 -2.57 4.16
C GLY A 125 -9.00 -3.85 3.38
N ALA A 126 -9.67 -3.72 2.23
CA ALA A 126 -9.90 -4.86 1.33
C ALA A 126 -8.60 -5.42 0.72
N VAL A 127 -7.51 -4.66 0.77
CA VAL A 127 -6.22 -4.97 0.13
C VAL A 127 -5.06 -4.58 1.02
N ALA A 128 -3.93 -5.26 0.91
CA ALA A 128 -2.67 -4.89 1.54
C ALA A 128 -1.52 -4.97 0.52
N PRO A 129 -0.49 -4.11 0.57
CA PRO A 129 0.71 -4.28 -0.26
C PRO A 129 1.32 -5.67 -0.03
N ALA A 130 1.60 -6.40 -1.10
CA ALA A 130 2.13 -7.76 -1.00
C ALA A 130 3.61 -7.74 -0.58
N THR A 131 3.88 -7.69 0.73
CA THR A 131 5.24 -7.76 1.28
C THR A 131 5.82 -9.18 1.28
N SER A 132 5.02 -10.19 0.90
CA SER A 132 5.47 -11.59 0.72
C SER A 132 4.80 -12.20 -0.51
N SER A 133 5.51 -13.05 -1.26
CA SER A 133 5.09 -13.58 -2.57
C SER A 133 4.15 -14.80 -2.50
N VAL A 134 3.67 -15.18 -1.33
CA VAL A 134 2.87 -16.41 -1.21
C VAL A 134 1.41 -16.04 -1.42
N ALA A 135 1.02 -15.93 -2.69
CA ALA A 135 -0.39 -15.96 -3.04
C ALA A 135 -0.99 -17.29 -2.53
N SER A 136 -2.25 -17.28 -2.10
CA SER A 136 -2.99 -18.49 -1.71
C SER A 136 -4.42 -18.33 -2.18
N ALA A 137 -5.18 -19.43 -2.31
CA ALA A 137 -6.61 -19.41 -2.56
C ALA A 137 -7.38 -18.45 -1.63
N ARG A 138 -6.87 -18.24 -0.40
CA ARG A 138 -7.49 -17.33 0.59
C ARG A 138 -7.05 -15.87 0.48
N HIS A 139 -5.92 -15.60 -0.16
CA HIS A 139 -5.34 -14.27 -0.28
C HIS A 139 -4.68 -14.15 -1.66
N PRO A 140 -5.49 -13.97 -2.73
CA PRO A 140 -4.96 -13.80 -4.06
C PRO A 140 -4.19 -12.47 -4.17
N ILE A 141 -3.30 -12.39 -5.16
CA ILE A 141 -2.54 -11.20 -5.48
C ILE A 141 -3.06 -10.61 -6.79
N VAL A 142 -3.18 -9.29 -6.84
CA VAL A 142 -3.30 -8.53 -8.09
C VAL A 142 -2.06 -7.67 -8.28
N ASP A 143 -1.56 -7.61 -9.51
CA ASP A 143 -0.42 -6.78 -9.90
C ASP A 143 -0.88 -5.77 -10.94
N ILE A 144 -0.70 -4.50 -10.62
CA ILE A 144 -1.18 -3.35 -11.37
C ILE A 144 0.02 -2.44 -11.58
N ASP A 145 0.43 -2.28 -12.84
CA ASP A 145 1.59 -1.48 -13.23
C ASP A 145 2.88 -1.79 -12.43
N GLY A 146 3.06 -3.07 -12.03
CA GLY A 146 4.22 -3.53 -11.28
C GLY A 146 4.08 -3.40 -9.75
N GLN A 147 2.98 -2.84 -9.25
CA GLN A 147 2.63 -2.85 -7.82
C GLN A 147 1.74 -4.04 -7.49
N ARG A 148 2.14 -4.82 -6.49
CA ARG A 148 1.42 -6.03 -6.06
C ARG A 148 0.59 -5.77 -4.81
N TYR A 149 -0.69 -6.11 -4.89
CA TYR A 149 -1.66 -6.01 -3.81
C TYR A 149 -2.18 -7.40 -3.47
N LEU A 150 -2.09 -7.78 -2.20
CA LEU A 150 -2.73 -8.94 -1.63
C LEU A 150 -4.19 -8.59 -1.30
N LEU A 151 -5.15 -9.34 -1.83
CA LEU A 151 -6.56 -9.18 -1.48
C LEU A 151 -6.81 -9.80 -0.10
N THR A 152 -7.11 -8.97 0.88
CA THR A 152 -7.31 -9.37 2.28
C THR A 152 -8.77 -9.34 2.71
N GLY A 153 -9.61 -8.64 1.95
CA GLY A 153 -11.05 -8.55 2.15
C GLY A 153 -11.85 -9.50 1.23
N PRO A 154 -13.15 -9.72 1.54
CA PRO A 154 -14.03 -10.51 0.69
C PRO A 154 -14.39 -9.78 -0.62
N VAL A 155 -14.28 -8.45 -0.65
CA VAL A 155 -14.60 -7.60 -1.79
C VAL A 155 -13.53 -6.52 -1.87
N THR A 156 -12.97 -6.32 -3.07
CA THR A 156 -12.01 -5.28 -3.42
C THR A 156 -12.53 -4.52 -4.63
N VAL A 157 -12.62 -3.20 -4.55
CA VAL A 157 -12.99 -2.31 -5.65
C VAL A 157 -11.74 -1.67 -6.24
N ILE A 158 -11.60 -1.76 -7.56
CA ILE A 158 -10.54 -1.14 -8.34
C ILE A 158 -11.16 -0.04 -9.21
N GLY A 159 -10.53 1.13 -9.24
CA GLY A 159 -11.01 2.26 -10.01
C GLY A 159 -10.10 3.48 -9.88
N ARG A 160 -10.43 4.57 -10.56
CA ARG A 160 -9.64 5.83 -10.47
C ARG A 160 -10.14 6.80 -9.39
N GLY A 161 -11.24 6.47 -8.71
CA GLY A 161 -11.85 7.34 -7.72
C GLY A 161 -11.28 7.05 -6.33
N SER A 162 -11.31 8.05 -5.44
CA SER A 162 -10.94 7.89 -4.03
C SER A 162 -11.84 6.91 -3.24
N GLU A 163 -12.95 6.48 -3.84
CA GLU A 163 -13.86 5.46 -3.28
C GLU A 163 -13.41 4.02 -3.60
N ALA A 164 -12.33 3.83 -4.37
CA ALA A 164 -11.79 2.51 -4.70
C ALA A 164 -10.77 2.04 -3.64
N ASP A 165 -10.73 0.74 -3.38
CA ASP A 165 -9.73 0.11 -2.51
C ASP A 165 -8.34 0.10 -3.15
N ILE A 166 -8.28 -0.05 -4.48
CA ILE A 166 -7.06 0.18 -5.27
C ILE A 166 -7.34 1.29 -6.27
N VAL A 167 -6.65 2.42 -6.07
CA VAL A 167 -6.71 3.58 -6.97
C VAL A 167 -5.75 3.38 -8.12
N VAL A 168 -6.26 3.52 -9.34
CA VAL A 168 -5.51 3.41 -10.60
C VAL A 168 -5.49 4.76 -11.29
N ASP A 169 -4.29 5.28 -11.59
CA ASP A 169 -4.12 6.52 -12.34
C ASP A 169 -4.25 6.29 -13.85
N ASP A 170 -5.48 6.05 -14.30
CA ASP A 170 -5.80 5.90 -15.72
C ASP A 170 -7.13 6.57 -16.07
N THR A 171 -7.07 7.51 -17.02
CA THR A 171 -8.24 8.21 -17.55
C THR A 171 -9.25 7.29 -18.23
N GLY A 172 -8.80 6.11 -18.70
CA GLY A 172 -9.66 5.07 -19.24
C GLY A 172 -10.42 4.27 -18.18
N VAL A 173 -10.13 4.48 -16.89
CA VAL A 173 -10.73 3.74 -15.79
C VAL A 173 -11.88 4.56 -15.17
N SER A 174 -13.01 3.93 -14.86
CA SER A 174 -14.11 4.57 -14.14
C SER A 174 -13.79 4.72 -12.65
N ARG A 175 -14.46 5.65 -11.96
CA ARG A 175 -14.22 5.91 -10.52
C ARG A 175 -14.34 4.64 -9.66
N ARG A 176 -15.37 3.85 -9.95
CA ARG A 176 -15.54 2.46 -9.51
C ARG A 176 -15.67 1.63 -10.78
N HIS A 177 -14.65 0.85 -11.13
CA HIS A 177 -14.58 0.17 -12.43
C HIS A 177 -14.87 -1.32 -12.27
N LEU A 178 -14.13 -1.96 -11.37
CA LEU A 178 -14.09 -3.41 -11.24
C LEU A 178 -14.21 -3.78 -9.76
N GLU A 179 -15.01 -4.78 -9.47
CA GLU A 179 -15.07 -5.42 -8.16
C GLU A 179 -14.45 -6.81 -8.27
N ILE A 180 -13.50 -7.14 -7.41
CA ILE A 180 -12.99 -8.50 -7.22
C ILE A 180 -13.53 -9.03 -5.91
N ARG A 181 -14.30 -10.11 -5.99
CA ARG A 181 -14.90 -10.78 -4.83
C ARG A 181 -14.22 -12.12 -4.59
N VAL A 182 -13.60 -12.26 -3.41
CA VAL A 182 -12.98 -13.51 -2.97
C VAL A 182 -14.02 -14.32 -2.20
N THR A 183 -14.37 -15.50 -2.72
CA THR A 183 -15.33 -16.41 -2.09
C THR A 183 -14.69 -17.78 -1.84
N PRO A 184 -15.27 -18.64 -0.98
CA PRO A 184 -14.80 -20.01 -0.82
C PRO A 184 -14.87 -20.86 -2.10
N ALA A 185 -15.70 -20.46 -3.07
CA ALA A 185 -15.89 -21.17 -4.34
C ALA A 185 -14.97 -20.65 -5.47
N GLY A 186 -14.17 -19.61 -5.20
CA GLY A 186 -13.30 -18.97 -6.18
C GLY A 186 -13.39 -17.44 -6.13
N VAL A 187 -12.65 -16.80 -7.03
CA VAL A 187 -12.57 -15.34 -7.12
C VAL A 187 -13.36 -14.88 -8.33
N ILE A 188 -14.24 -13.89 -8.15
CA ILE A 188 -15.12 -13.38 -9.20
C ILE A 188 -14.79 -11.90 -9.44
N ALA A 189 -14.43 -11.56 -10.67
CA ALA A 189 -14.34 -10.19 -11.15
C ALA A 189 -15.70 -9.75 -11.71
N THR A 190 -16.20 -8.58 -11.31
CA THR A 190 -17.47 -7.99 -11.78
C THR A 190 -17.24 -6.55 -12.24
N ASP A 191 -17.65 -6.23 -13.46
CA ASP A 191 -17.65 -4.86 -13.95
C ASP A 191 -18.76 -4.05 -13.25
N LEU A 192 -18.43 -2.86 -12.75
CA LEU A 192 -19.36 -2.01 -11.99
C LEU A 192 -20.10 -0.99 -12.89
N GLY A 193 -20.31 -1.32 -14.16
CA GLY A 193 -20.90 -0.40 -15.14
C GLY A 193 -19.88 0.61 -15.65
N SER A 194 -18.66 0.14 -15.93
CA SER A 194 -17.58 0.99 -16.40
C SER A 194 -17.85 1.55 -17.80
N THR A 195 -17.26 2.70 -18.11
CA THR A 195 -17.48 3.38 -19.40
C THR A 195 -16.85 2.61 -20.56
N ASN A 196 -15.66 2.06 -20.35
CA ASN A 196 -14.90 1.35 -21.39
C ASN A 196 -15.06 -0.17 -21.34
N GLY A 197 -15.72 -0.70 -20.30
CA GLY A 197 -15.84 -2.13 -20.05
C GLY A 197 -14.59 -2.74 -19.41
N THR A 198 -14.80 -3.85 -18.71
CA THR A 198 -13.73 -4.73 -18.21
C THR A 198 -13.48 -5.86 -19.20
N PHE A 199 -12.22 -6.22 -19.40
CA PHE A 199 -11.81 -7.34 -20.25
C PHE A 199 -11.02 -8.36 -19.44
N VAL A 200 -11.26 -9.65 -19.63
CA VAL A 200 -10.47 -10.75 -19.06
C VAL A 200 -9.95 -11.60 -20.21
N GLU A 201 -8.64 -11.83 -20.29
CA GLU A 201 -7.99 -12.50 -21.41
C GLU A 201 -8.40 -11.93 -22.78
N GLY A 202 -8.58 -10.61 -22.86
CA GLY A 202 -9.00 -9.89 -24.06
C GLY A 202 -10.50 -9.96 -24.39
N HIS A 203 -11.31 -10.66 -23.59
CA HIS A 203 -12.75 -10.76 -23.79
C HIS A 203 -13.49 -9.82 -22.85
N ARG A 204 -14.44 -9.02 -23.38
CA ARG A 204 -15.26 -8.13 -22.56
C ARG A 204 -16.20 -8.96 -21.68
N ILE A 205 -16.28 -8.62 -20.39
CA ILE A 205 -17.10 -9.33 -19.40
C ILE A 205 -17.92 -8.35 -18.56
N ASP A 206 -19.08 -8.82 -18.11
CA ASP A 206 -19.84 -8.20 -17.02
C ASP A 206 -19.45 -8.84 -15.67
N ALA A 207 -19.23 -10.16 -15.68
CA ALA A 207 -18.61 -10.89 -14.58
C ALA A 207 -17.82 -12.11 -15.10
N ALA A 208 -16.72 -12.46 -14.45
CA ALA A 208 -15.89 -13.60 -14.78
C ALA A 208 -15.29 -14.23 -13.53
N THR A 209 -15.21 -15.56 -13.50
CA THR A 209 -14.41 -16.26 -12.49
C THR A 209 -12.94 -16.15 -12.88
N LEU A 210 -12.11 -15.64 -11.98
CA LEU A 210 -10.67 -15.52 -12.17
C LEU A 210 -9.97 -16.81 -11.76
N VAL A 211 -9.00 -17.20 -12.56
CA VAL A 211 -8.06 -18.29 -12.30
C VAL A 211 -6.64 -17.75 -12.27
N ASP A 212 -5.74 -18.50 -11.65
CA ASP A 212 -4.33 -18.13 -11.57
C ASP A 212 -3.74 -17.78 -12.95
N GLY A 213 -3.02 -16.66 -13.02
CA GLY A 213 -2.41 -16.16 -14.24
C GLY A 213 -3.32 -15.30 -15.12
N ASN A 214 -4.59 -15.09 -14.75
CA ASN A 214 -5.47 -14.25 -15.56
C ASN A 214 -4.98 -12.81 -15.68
N THR A 215 -5.12 -12.29 -16.89
CA THR A 215 -4.96 -10.88 -17.21
C THR A 215 -6.32 -10.23 -17.32
N ILE A 216 -6.53 -9.21 -16.50
CA ILE A 216 -7.67 -8.30 -16.56
C ILE A 216 -7.19 -6.98 -17.18
N THR A 217 -8.02 -6.34 -17.99
CA THR A 217 -7.72 -5.04 -18.59
C THR A 217 -8.88 -4.10 -18.34
N VAL A 218 -8.57 -2.94 -17.78
CA VAL A 218 -9.51 -1.85 -17.48
C VAL A 218 -8.92 -0.57 -18.04
N GLY A 219 -9.63 0.10 -18.96
CA GLY A 219 -9.04 1.23 -19.69
C GLY A 219 -7.78 0.81 -20.46
N ARG A 220 -6.63 1.39 -20.10
CA ARG A 220 -5.29 1.05 -20.60
C ARG A 220 -4.46 0.26 -19.57
N THR A 221 -4.98 0.11 -18.36
CA THR A 221 -4.30 -0.56 -17.25
C THR A 221 -4.45 -2.07 -17.38
N ARG A 222 -3.32 -2.77 -17.25
CA ARG A 222 -3.29 -4.24 -17.21
C ARG A 222 -3.11 -4.70 -15.77
N ILE A 223 -4.01 -5.57 -15.33
CA ILE A 223 -4.02 -6.17 -14.01
C ILE A 223 -3.74 -7.66 -14.16
N LEU A 224 -2.69 -8.17 -13.52
CA LEU A 224 -2.40 -9.60 -13.47
C LEU A 224 -2.94 -10.17 -12.17
N PHE A 225 -3.61 -11.30 -12.23
CA PHE A 225 -4.19 -11.97 -11.08
C PHE A 225 -3.47 -13.29 -10.83
N TRP A 226 -3.09 -13.52 -9.57
CA TRP A 226 -2.51 -14.77 -9.12
C TRP A 226 -3.21 -15.27 -7.87
N THR A 227 -3.54 -16.55 -7.86
CA THR A 227 -3.99 -17.27 -6.67
C THR A 227 -3.00 -18.39 -6.50
N GLY A 228 -2.04 -18.20 -5.59
CA GLY A 228 -0.93 -19.12 -5.48
C GLY A 228 -1.47 -20.51 -5.20
N ALA A 229 -0.89 -21.49 -5.89
CA ALA A 229 -1.29 -22.88 -5.76
C ALA A 229 -1.27 -23.25 -4.27
N ASP A 230 -2.39 -23.77 -3.77
CA ASP A 230 -2.36 -24.48 -2.50
C ASP A 230 -1.30 -25.60 -2.67
N GLU A 231 -0.16 -25.49 -1.99
CA GLU A 231 0.83 -26.58 -1.89
C GLU A 231 0.30 -27.79 -1.09
N ASP A 232 -1.03 -27.92 -0.93
CA ASP A 232 -1.68 -29.00 -0.18
C ASP A 232 -1.99 -30.24 -1.03
N ASP A 233 -1.63 -30.30 -2.33
CA ASP A 233 -1.84 -31.50 -3.16
C ASP A 233 -0.54 -32.27 -3.51
N ALA A 234 0.57 -32.00 -2.80
CA ALA A 234 1.83 -32.75 -2.96
C ALA A 234 2.03 -33.87 -1.93
N THR A 235 1.00 -34.26 -1.17
CA THR A 235 1.06 -35.42 -0.27
C THR A 235 -0.10 -36.40 -0.50
N ASP A 236 -0.22 -36.97 -1.69
CA ASP A 236 -0.66 -38.36 -1.82
C ASP A 236 -0.15 -38.98 -3.12
N GLY A 237 0.52 -40.12 -2.99
CA GLY A 237 1.21 -40.79 -4.10
C GLY A 237 2.23 -41.80 -3.60
N GLY A 238 1.88 -42.56 -2.56
CA GLY A 238 2.72 -43.64 -2.06
C GLY A 238 2.92 -44.75 -3.11
N ARG A 239 4.16 -45.21 -3.23
CA ARG A 239 4.56 -46.59 -2.97
C ARG A 239 6.07 -46.75 -2.93
#